data_AF-A0A3R6N132-F1
#
_entry.id   AF-A0A3R6N132-F1
#
_cell.length_a   1.000
_cell.length_b   1.000
_cell.length_c   1.000
_cell.angle_alpha   90.00
_cell.angle_beta   90.00
_cell.angle_gamma   90.00
#
_symmetry.space_group_name_H-M   'P 1'
#
loop_
_entity.id
_entity.type
_entity.pdbx_description
1 polymer ?
#
loop_
_entity_poly.entity_id
_entity_poly.type
_entity_poly.pdbx_seq_one_letter_code
_entity_poly.pdbx_strand_id
1 'polypeptide(L)'
;MIQIAGISVLDELDHFIKEQLGIKRYLRYMDDFLLMHEDLEYLEYCKDKVIEKLAEYGFEPNPKKTKVIPITEEILFLGFYYRLTETGKIIMRLNPANVKQERKKLYRLVAKAKKGESSKAKVDECFNGWKDHAAKGTSYQLLRRMEAYYKELWRNQDGISTDQNKRL
;
A
#
# COMPACT_ATOMS: atom_id res chain seq x y z
N MET A 1 24.29 4.27 1.12
CA MET A 1 24.66 4.35 2.55
C MET A 1 23.47 4.57 3.48
N ILE A 2 22.56 5.52 3.20
CA ILE A 2 21.41 5.82 4.08
C ILE A 2 20.46 4.62 4.28
N GLN A 3 20.17 3.85 3.22
CA GLN A 3 19.28 2.68 3.33
C GLN A 3 19.85 1.55 4.19
N ILE A 4 21.17 1.34 4.16
CA ILE A 4 21.83 0.32 4.98
C ILE A 4 21.73 0.72 6.45
N ALA A 5 22.02 1.98 6.76
CA ALA A 5 21.87 2.50 8.12
C ALA A 5 20.44 2.33 8.65
N GLY A 6 19.42 2.62 7.83
CA GLY A 6 18.01 2.45 8.24
C GLY A 6 17.64 1.00 8.58
N ILE A 7 18.25 0.01 7.92
CA ILE A 7 18.04 -1.40 8.26
C ILE A 7 18.84 -1.77 9.52
N SER A 8 20.12 -1.39 9.56
CA SER A 8 21.06 -1.81 10.61
C SER A 8 20.74 -1.25 11.98
N VAL A 9 20.23 -0.01 12.07
CA VAL A 9 19.92 0.62 13.36
C VAL A 9 18.84 -0.14 14.14
N LEU A 10 17.91 -0.78 13.43
CA LEU A 10 16.77 -1.46 14.03
C LEU A 10 17.00 -2.99 14.18
N ASP A 11 18.21 -3.48 13.94
CA ASP A 11 18.54 -4.91 14.03
C ASP A 11 18.34 -5.46 15.46
N GLU A 12 18.84 -4.75 16.46
CA GLU A 12 18.64 -5.11 17.88
C GLU A 12 17.16 -5.10 18.28
N LEU A 13 16.34 -4.23 17.67
CA LEU A 13 14.89 -4.23 17.89
C LEU A 13 14.24 -5.50 17.33
N ASP A 14 14.70 -5.98 16.17
CA ASP A 14 14.20 -7.24 15.60
C ASP A 14 14.50 -8.41 16.54
N HIS A 15 15.73 -8.50 17.05
CA HIS A 15 16.12 -9.50 18.04
C HIS A 15 15.31 -9.38 19.32
N PHE A 16 15.09 -8.16 19.84
CA PHE A 16 14.24 -7.93 21.00
C PHE A 16 12.81 -8.45 20.80
N ILE A 17 12.18 -8.13 19.66
CA ILE A 17 10.81 -8.56 19.35
C ILE A 17 10.74 -10.09 19.19
N LYS A 18 11.71 -10.69 18.49
CA LYS A 18 11.70 -12.12 18.16
C LYS A 18 12.09 -13.01 19.34
N GLU A 19 13.10 -12.63 20.09
CA GLU A 19 13.77 -13.49 21.07
C GLU A 19 13.33 -13.18 22.50
N GLN A 20 13.15 -11.91 22.85
CA GLN A 20 12.79 -11.50 24.21
C GLN A 20 11.26 -11.43 24.38
N LEU A 21 10.56 -10.79 23.44
CA LEU A 21 9.08 -10.77 23.41
C LEU A 21 8.48 -12.04 22.78
N GLY A 22 9.29 -12.94 22.22
CA GLY A 22 8.82 -14.22 21.70
C GLY A 22 7.77 -14.12 20.57
N ILE A 23 7.67 -12.99 19.87
CA ILE A 23 6.67 -12.80 18.81
C ILE A 23 7.06 -13.65 17.60
N LYS A 24 6.38 -14.79 17.46
CA LYS A 24 6.65 -15.74 16.36
C LYS A 24 6.37 -15.12 15.00
N ARG A 25 5.26 -14.40 14.88
CA ARG A 25 4.78 -13.78 13.64
C ARG A 25 5.09 -12.28 13.65
N TYR A 26 6.28 -11.95 13.16
CA TYR A 26 6.80 -10.60 13.04
C TYR A 26 7.19 -10.34 11.58
N LEU A 27 6.80 -9.18 11.06
CA LEU A 27 7.17 -8.71 9.73
C LEU A 27 7.64 -7.26 9.82
N ARG A 28 8.75 -6.94 9.15
CA ARG A 28 9.25 -5.58 9.01
C ARG A 28 9.51 -5.25 7.54
N TYR A 29 9.08 -4.06 7.13
CA TYR A 29 9.52 -3.42 5.89
C TYR A 29 9.98 -2.01 6.21
N MET A 30 11.30 -1.81 6.26
CA MET A 30 11.90 -0.55 6.74
C MET A 30 11.37 -0.18 8.13
N ASP A 31 10.58 0.89 8.23
CA ASP A 31 9.94 1.43 9.43
C ASP A 31 8.52 0.90 9.69
N ASP A 32 7.93 0.16 8.75
CA ASP A 32 6.61 -0.46 8.93
C ASP A 32 6.75 -1.84 9.59
N PHE A 33 6.15 -2.01 10.78
CA PHE A 33 6.17 -3.24 11.57
C PHE A 33 4.78 -3.87 11.66
N LEU A 34 4.70 -5.20 11.63
CA LEU A 34 3.51 -5.97 11.99
C LEU A 34 3.87 -7.09 12.97
N LEU A 35 3.18 -7.10 14.10
CA LEU A 35 3.28 -8.14 15.13
C LEU A 35 1.93 -8.85 15.22
N MET A 36 1.92 -10.18 15.24
CA MET A 36 0.68 -10.97 15.33
C MET A 36 0.75 -11.99 16.45
N HIS A 37 -0.18 -11.85 17.40
CA HIS A 37 -0.33 -12.71 18.56
C HIS A 37 -1.83 -12.96 18.82
N GLU A 38 -2.14 -14.05 19.54
CA GLU A 38 -3.53 -14.43 19.87
C GLU A 38 -4.07 -13.71 21.11
N ASP A 39 -3.16 -13.26 21.98
CA ASP A 39 -3.46 -12.49 23.18
C ASP A 39 -3.36 -10.97 22.90
N LEU A 40 -4.48 -10.27 23.08
CA LEU A 40 -4.60 -8.82 22.90
C LEU A 40 -3.83 -8.03 23.96
N GLU A 41 -3.93 -8.43 25.23
CA GLU A 41 -3.25 -7.74 26.34
C GLU A 41 -1.74 -7.88 26.18
N TYR A 42 -1.28 -9.04 25.72
CA TYR A 42 0.12 -9.24 25.40
C TYR A 42 0.60 -8.36 24.23
N LEU A 43 -0.23 -8.11 23.22
CA LEU A 43 0.11 -7.19 22.13
C LEU A 43 0.20 -5.75 22.60
N GLU A 44 -0.67 -5.32 23.51
CA GLU A 44 -0.60 -3.99 24.12
C GLU A 44 0.69 -3.85 24.94
N TYR A 45 1.03 -4.85 25.76
CA TYR A 45 2.32 -4.91 26.45
C TYR A 45 3.50 -4.84 25.48
N CYS A 46 3.48 -5.64 24.41
CA CYS A 46 4.54 -5.64 23.40
C CYS A 46 4.67 -4.28 22.71
N LYS A 47 3.55 -3.63 22.38
CA LYS A 47 3.52 -2.31 21.77
C LYS A 47 4.23 -1.30 22.68
N ASP A 48 3.91 -1.27 23.96
CA ASP A 48 4.53 -0.35 24.92
C ASP A 48 6.04 -0.64 25.06
N LYS A 49 6.44 -1.91 25.11
CA LYS A 49 7.86 -2.30 25.14
C LYS A 49 8.63 -1.94 23.87
N VAL A 50 8.01 -2.07 22.70
CA VAL A 50 8.60 -1.64 21.43
C VAL A 50 8.75 -0.11 21.40
N ILE A 51 7.78 0.64 21.92
CA ILE A 51 7.87 2.11 22.03
C ILE A 51 9.03 2.51 22.94
N GLU A 52 9.15 1.90 24.13
CA GLU A 52 10.27 2.12 25.06
C GLU A 52 11.61 1.84 24.38
N LYS A 53 11.72 0.71 23.67
CA LYS A 53 12.94 0.31 22.98
C LYS A 53 13.30 1.25 21.83
N LEU A 54 12.31 1.71 21.05
CA LEU A 54 12.50 2.70 19.98
C LEU A 54 13.02 4.04 20.52
N ALA A 55 12.57 4.45 21.71
CA ALA A 55 13.00 5.69 22.35
C ALA A 55 14.49 5.66 22.73
N GLU A 56 15.08 4.49 23.02
CA GLU A 56 16.53 4.34 23.25
C GLU A 56 17.36 4.77 22.03
N TYR A 57 16.81 4.61 20.82
CA TYR A 57 17.43 5.02 19.56
C TYR A 57 17.01 6.44 19.12
N GLY A 58 16.20 7.14 19.93
CA GLY A 58 15.66 8.46 19.59
C GLY A 58 14.52 8.44 18.57
N PHE A 59 13.83 7.31 18.40
CA PHE A 59 12.66 7.20 17.51
C PHE A 59 11.35 7.29 18.27
N GLU A 60 10.36 7.90 17.62
CA GLU A 60 8.98 7.97 18.10
C GLU A 60 8.04 7.40 17.04
N PRO A 61 7.18 6.43 17.38
CA PRO A 61 6.22 5.90 16.43
C PRO A 61 5.08 6.89 16.17
N ASN A 62 4.46 6.78 14.99
CA ASN A 62 3.32 7.61 14.66
C ASN A 62 2.10 7.21 15.52
N PRO A 63 1.56 8.09 16.38
CA PRO A 63 0.52 7.73 17.34
C PRO A 63 -0.82 7.40 16.68
N LYS A 64 -1.05 7.86 15.45
CA LYS A 64 -2.27 7.58 14.69
C LYS A 64 -2.20 6.26 13.93
N LYS A 65 -1.00 5.83 13.52
CA LYS A 65 -0.80 4.60 12.74
C LYS A 65 -0.56 3.38 13.63
N THR A 66 0.04 3.60 14.81
CA THR A 66 0.42 2.53 15.73
C THR A 66 -0.79 2.14 16.56
N LYS A 67 -1.34 0.95 16.29
CA LYS A 67 -2.54 0.44 16.96
C LYS A 67 -2.52 -1.08 17.01
N VAL A 68 -3.12 -1.64 18.06
CA VAL A 68 -3.47 -3.06 18.13
C VAL A 68 -4.89 -3.20 17.60
N ILE A 69 -5.08 -4.08 16.61
CA ILE A 69 -6.40 -4.34 16.03
C ILE A 69 -6.63 -5.83 15.82
N PRO A 70 -7.89 -6.30 15.89
CA PRO A 70 -8.25 -7.66 15.53
C PRO A 70 -7.89 -7.99 14.09
N ILE A 71 -7.53 -9.25 13.81
CA ILE A 71 -7.21 -9.73 12.45
C ILE A 71 -8.41 -9.69 11.49
N THR A 72 -9.63 -9.57 12.03
CA THR A 72 -10.87 -9.40 11.27
C THR A 72 -11.01 -7.99 10.69
N GLU A 73 -10.32 -7.00 11.26
CA GLU A 73 -10.23 -5.65 10.70
C GLU A 73 -9.28 -5.59 9.50
N GLU A 74 -9.47 -4.57 8.65
CA GLU A 74 -8.56 -4.35 7.53
C GLU A 74 -7.25 -3.72 7.98
N ILE A 75 -6.13 -4.30 7.55
CA ILE A 75 -4.80 -3.75 7.76
C ILE A 75 -4.30 -3.18 6.43
N LEU A 76 -3.88 -1.92 6.41
CA LEU A 76 -3.17 -1.33 5.27
C LEU A 76 -1.67 -1.58 5.44
N PHE A 77 -1.08 -2.37 4.55
CA PHE A 77 0.35 -2.65 4.54
C PHE A 77 0.90 -2.63 3.11
N LEU A 78 1.99 -1.90 2.89
CA LEU A 78 2.67 -1.77 1.58
C LEU A 78 1.75 -1.47 0.39
N GLY A 79 0.74 -0.62 0.60
CA GLY A 79 -0.19 -0.18 -0.43
C GLY A 79 -1.39 -1.11 -0.65
N PHE A 80 -1.53 -2.19 0.12
CA PHE A 80 -2.65 -3.11 0.06
C PHE A 80 -3.40 -3.20 1.39
N TYR A 81 -4.72 -3.24 1.31
CA TYR A 81 -5.59 -3.63 2.41
C TYR A 81 -5.71 -5.14 2.45
N TYR A 82 -5.42 -5.73 3.60
CA TYR A 82 -5.59 -7.15 3.88
C TYR A 82 -6.81 -7.34 4.76
N ARG A 83 -7.65 -8.32 4.43
CA ARG A 83 -8.81 -8.71 5.23
C ARG A 83 -8.94 -10.22 5.27
N LEU A 84 -9.13 -10.79 6.45
CA LEU A 84 -9.54 -12.19 6.60
C LEU A 84 -11.07 -12.29 6.48
N THR A 85 -11.56 -13.18 5.61
CA THR A 85 -13.00 -13.46 5.51
C THR A 85 -13.42 -14.48 6.57
N GLU A 86 -14.72 -14.58 6.82
CA GLU A 86 -15.31 -15.60 7.72
C GLU A 86 -14.95 -17.03 7.31
N THR A 87 -14.71 -17.25 6.01
CA THR A 87 -14.27 -18.56 5.46
C THR A 87 -12.76 -18.82 5.61
N GLY A 88 -11.99 -17.90 6.20
CA GLY A 88 -10.54 -18.00 6.33
C GLY A 88 -9.74 -17.58 5.09
N LYS A 89 -10.39 -17.07 4.05
CA LYS A 89 -9.70 -16.56 2.85
C LYS A 89 -9.15 -15.17 3.12
N ILE A 90 -7.93 -14.91 2.65
CA ILE A 90 -7.33 -13.56 2.69
C ILE A 90 -7.69 -12.82 1.40
N ILE A 91 -8.31 -11.65 1.55
CA ILE A 91 -8.54 -10.70 0.45
C ILE A 91 -7.47 -9.61 0.54
N MET A 92 -6.77 -9.39 -0.58
CA MET A 92 -5.75 -8.33 -0.70
C MET A 92 -6.17 -7.29 -1.72
N ARG A 93 -6.65 -6.12 -1.29
CA ARG A 93 -7.13 -5.05 -2.18
C ARG A 93 -6.13 -3.91 -2.27
N LEU A 94 -5.87 -3.41 -3.47
CA LEU A 94 -5.06 -2.21 -3.64
C LEU A 94 -5.72 -1.00 -2.96
N ASN A 95 -4.90 -0.14 -2.34
CA ASN A 95 -5.36 1.07 -1.70
C ASN A 95 -6.12 1.98 -2.71
N PRO A 96 -7.39 2.37 -2.43
CA PRO A 96 -8.15 3.25 -3.31
C PRO A 96 -7.45 4.58 -3.63
N ALA A 97 -6.64 5.10 -2.69
CA ALA A 97 -5.85 6.30 -2.92
C ALA A 97 -4.82 6.10 -4.05
N ASN A 98 -4.18 4.93 -4.11
CA ASN A 98 -3.24 4.56 -5.18
C ASN A 98 -3.96 4.51 -6.54
N VAL A 99 -5.13 3.87 -6.60
CA VAL A 99 -5.97 3.83 -7.82
C VAL A 99 -6.34 5.25 -8.30
N LYS A 100 -6.77 6.11 -7.37
CA LYS A 100 -7.13 7.50 -7.68
C LYS A 100 -5.93 8.29 -8.22
N GLN A 101 -4.75 8.09 -7.64
CA GLN A 101 -3.51 8.73 -8.10
C GLN A 101 -3.13 8.23 -9.50
N GLU A 102 -3.22 6.93 -9.75
CA GLU A 102 -2.90 6.37 -11.07
C GLU A 102 -3.86 6.90 -12.14
N ARG A 103 -5.17 6.95 -11.87
CA ARG A 103 -6.13 7.55 -12.84
C ARG A 103 -5.75 8.99 -13.21
N LYS A 104 -5.39 9.81 -12.21
CA LYS A 104 -4.94 11.19 -12.44
C LYS A 104 -3.63 11.24 -13.24
N LYS A 105 -2.69 10.33 -12.95
CA LYS A 105 -1.42 10.21 -13.67
C LYS A 105 -1.66 9.84 -15.14
N LEU A 106 -2.46 8.81 -15.41
CA LEU A 106 -2.82 8.39 -16.77
C LEU A 106 -3.49 9.51 -17.56
N TYR A 107 -4.46 10.22 -16.97
CA TYR A 107 -5.09 11.37 -17.61
C TYR A 107 -4.06 12.41 -18.07
N ARG A 108 -3.12 12.78 -17.18
CA ARG A 108 -2.05 13.74 -17.50
C ARG A 108 -1.08 13.22 -18.55
N LEU A 109 -0.67 11.95 -18.44
CA LEU A 109 0.27 11.33 -19.38
C LEU A 109 -0.32 11.21 -20.79
N VAL A 110 -1.59 10.81 -20.91
CA VAL A 110 -2.30 10.77 -22.20
C VAL A 110 -2.46 12.18 -22.77
N ALA A 111 -2.82 13.17 -21.95
CA ALA A 111 -2.92 14.56 -22.41
C ALA A 111 -1.59 15.08 -22.97
N LYS A 112 -0.46 14.80 -22.30
CA LYS A 112 0.88 15.13 -22.80
C LYS A 112 1.20 14.41 -24.11
N ALA A 113 0.91 13.11 -24.17
CA ALA A 113 1.18 12.32 -25.37
C ALA A 113 0.36 12.81 -26.58
N LYS A 114 -0.89 13.21 -26.36
CA LYS A 114 -1.74 13.82 -27.40
C LYS A 114 -1.21 15.16 -27.92
N LYS A 115 -0.46 15.91 -27.10
CA LYS A 115 0.23 17.14 -27.53
C LYS A 115 1.56 16.88 -28.23
N GLY A 116 2.00 15.63 -28.35
CA GLY A 116 3.32 15.27 -28.88
C GLY A 116 4.47 15.42 -27.89
N GLU A 117 4.20 15.76 -26.62
CA GLU A 117 5.22 15.94 -25.57
C GLU A 117 5.75 14.61 -25.01
N SER A 118 5.08 13.49 -25.33
CA SER A 118 5.44 12.13 -24.89
C SER A 118 4.94 11.11 -25.90
N SER A 119 5.55 9.93 -25.95
CA SER A 119 5.05 8.83 -26.79
C SER A 119 3.93 8.06 -26.10
N LYS A 120 3.00 7.49 -26.88
CA LYS A 120 2.01 6.53 -26.38
C LYS A 120 2.68 5.32 -25.73
N ALA A 121 3.77 4.81 -26.33
CA ALA A 121 4.55 3.71 -25.78
C ALA A 121 5.04 3.98 -24.35
N LYS A 122 5.45 5.23 -24.05
CA LYS A 122 5.85 5.58 -22.69
C LYS A 122 4.69 5.54 -21.70
N VAL A 123 3.49 5.93 -22.14
CA VAL A 123 2.27 5.82 -21.32
C VAL A 123 1.90 4.35 -21.10
N ASP A 124 2.00 3.51 -22.13
CA ASP A 124 1.75 2.07 -22.05
C ASP A 124 2.69 1.39 -21.04
N GLU A 125 3.99 1.69 -21.09
CA GLU A 125 4.99 1.22 -20.13
C GLU A 125 4.62 1.61 -18.69
N CYS A 126 4.28 2.89 -18.46
CA CYS A 126 3.88 3.39 -17.14
C CYS A 126 2.64 2.67 -16.61
N PHE A 127 1.64 2.45 -17.49
CA PHE A 127 0.40 1.77 -17.11
C PHE A 127 0.65 0.28 -16.84
N ASN A 128 1.48 -0.38 -17.65
CA ASN A 128 1.84 -1.79 -17.44
C ASN A 128 2.57 -2.00 -16.11
N GLY A 129 3.54 -1.15 -15.77
CA GLY A 129 4.22 -1.24 -14.46
C GLY A 129 3.26 -1.08 -13.28
N TRP A 130 2.25 -0.20 -13.41
CA TRP A 130 1.20 -0.09 -12.39
C TRP A 130 0.30 -1.33 -12.35
N LYS A 131 -0.10 -1.89 -13.50
CA LYS A 131 -0.90 -3.11 -13.57
C LYS A 131 -0.18 -4.29 -12.90
N ASP A 132 1.11 -4.45 -13.14
CA ASP A 132 1.91 -5.54 -12.57
C ASP A 132 1.95 -5.45 -11.04
N HIS A 133 2.08 -4.23 -10.51
CA HIS A 133 1.95 -3.99 -9.08
C HIS A 133 0.54 -4.33 -8.58
N ALA A 134 -0.50 -3.79 -9.22
CA ALA A 134 -1.89 -3.99 -8.83
C ALA A 134 -2.33 -5.46 -8.92
N ALA A 135 -1.80 -6.23 -9.88
CA ALA A 135 -2.10 -7.63 -10.13
C ALA A 135 -1.65 -8.57 -9.01
N LYS A 136 -0.75 -8.12 -8.11
CA LYS A 136 -0.41 -8.87 -6.90
C LYS A 136 -1.64 -9.09 -6.01
N GLY A 137 -2.56 -8.12 -5.98
CA GLY A 137 -3.81 -8.18 -5.20
C GLY A 137 -4.94 -8.96 -5.85
N THR A 138 -6.02 -9.17 -5.09
CA THR A 138 -7.34 -9.57 -5.58
C THR A 138 -7.98 -8.42 -6.39
N SER A 139 -7.42 -8.14 -7.57
CA SER A 139 -7.66 -6.89 -8.30
C SER A 139 -8.27 -7.10 -9.70
N TYR A 140 -8.73 -8.31 -10.06
CA TYR A 140 -9.24 -8.61 -11.40
C TYR A 140 -10.28 -7.60 -11.92
N GLN A 141 -11.32 -7.32 -11.13
CA GLN A 141 -12.35 -6.34 -11.50
C GLN A 141 -11.81 -4.90 -11.54
N LEU A 142 -10.82 -4.57 -10.69
CA LEU A 142 -10.15 -3.27 -10.71
C LEU A 142 -9.34 -3.09 -12.01
N LEU A 143 -8.53 -4.09 -12.38
CA LEU A 143 -7.73 -4.07 -13.60
C LEU A 143 -8.61 -3.89 -14.84
N ARG A 144 -9.71 -4.65 -14.95
CA ARG A 144 -10.68 -4.49 -16.05
C ARG A 144 -11.25 -3.08 -16.15
N ARG A 145 -11.63 -2.47 -15.03
CA ARG A 145 -12.13 -1.08 -14.99
C ARG A 145 -11.05 -0.08 -15.39
N MET A 146 -9.81 -0.30 -14.97
CA MET A 146 -8.68 0.56 -15.31
C MET A 146 -8.29 0.46 -16.78
N GLU A 147 -8.33 -0.73 -17.37
CA GLU A 147 -8.12 -0.91 -18.81
C GLU A 147 -9.21 -0.25 -19.65
N ALA A 148 -10.47 -0.36 -19.23
CA ALA A 148 -11.57 0.33 -19.90
C ALA A 148 -11.37 1.86 -19.85
N TYR A 149 -11.06 2.39 -18.68
CA TYR A 149 -10.74 3.82 -18.49
C TYR A 149 -9.54 4.24 -19.35
N TYR A 150 -8.48 3.45 -19.39
CA TYR A 150 -7.31 3.74 -20.22
C TYR A 150 -7.66 3.80 -21.71
N LYS A 151 -8.45 2.86 -22.22
CA LYS A 151 -8.94 2.86 -23.61
C LYS A 151 -9.82 4.09 -23.89
N GLU A 152 -10.67 4.48 -22.95
CA GLU A 152 -11.53 5.67 -23.07
C GLU A 152 -10.71 6.96 -23.21
N LEU A 153 -9.63 7.12 -22.43
CA LEU A 153 -8.76 8.28 -22.52
C LEU A 153 -8.19 8.49 -23.93
N TRP A 154 -7.92 7.41 -24.65
CA TRP A 154 -7.46 7.47 -26.05
C TRP A 154 -8.60 7.66 -27.05
N ARG A 155 -9.81 7.14 -26.77
CA ARG A 155 -11.00 7.24 -27.63
C ARG A 155 -11.66 8.62 -27.68
N ASN A 156 -11.57 9.41 -26.61
CA ASN A 156 -12.18 10.76 -26.54
C ASN A 156 -11.45 11.78 -27.44
N GLN A 157 -11.23 11.42 -28.70
CA GLN A 157 -10.76 12.27 -29.80
C GLN A 157 -11.82 12.42 -30.90
N ASP A 158 -12.92 11.66 -30.88
CA ASP A 158 -14.05 11.87 -31.79
C ASP A 158 -15.18 12.61 -31.07
N GLY A 159 -15.03 13.92 -30.89
CA GLY A 159 -16.11 14.80 -30.45
C GLY A 159 -15.91 15.44 -29.08
N ILE A 160 -15.90 16.77 -29.10
CA ILE A 160 -16.12 17.62 -27.94
C ILE A 160 -17.50 17.26 -27.36
N SER A 161 -17.55 16.80 -26.11
CA SER A 161 -18.71 17.06 -25.25
C SER A 161 -18.29 17.09 -23.79
N THR A 162 -18.41 18.28 -23.23
CA THR A 162 -18.55 18.59 -21.81
C THR A 162 -19.62 17.69 -21.20
N ASP A 163 -19.23 16.84 -20.25
CA ASP A 163 -20.13 16.52 -19.15
C ASP A 163 -19.37 16.47 -17.82
N GLN A 164 -19.42 17.61 -17.13
CA GLN A 164 -19.07 17.72 -15.71
C GLN A 164 -20.23 17.14 -14.88
N ASN A 165 -20.39 15.83 -14.79
CA ASN A 165 -20.89 15.17 -13.58
C ASN A 165 -21.00 13.66 -13.77
N LYS A 166 -20.13 12.92 -13.07
CA LYS A 166 -20.45 11.62 -12.47
C LYS A 166 -19.40 11.30 -11.39
N ARG A 167 -19.52 12.04 -10.27
CA ARG A 167 -19.23 11.59 -8.90
C ARG A 167 -20.31 10.54 -8.56
N LEU A 168 -20.10 9.42 -7.85
CA LEU A 168 -19.10 8.90 -6.91
C LEU A 168 -19.07 7.37 -7.06
#